data_AF-A0A2R2IYI6-F1
#
_entry.id   AF-A0A2R2IYI6-F1
#
_cell.length_a   1.000
_cell.length_b   1.000
_cell.length_c   1.000
_cell.angle_alpha   90.00
_cell.angle_beta   90.00
_cell.angle_gamma   90.00
#
_symmetry.space_group_name_H-M   'P 1'
#
loop_
_entity.id
_entity.type
_entity.pdbx_description
1 polymer ?
#
loop_
_entity_poly.entity_id
_entity_poly.type
_entity_poly.pdbx_seq_one_letter_code
_entity_poly.pdbx_strand_id
1 'polypeptide(L)'
;MHRLAARGLPAASASGPAAWPADWIGIALEDGWLDLGRDGDAALARRQRQCEDAGFAFIELGGDWQAPAAEHGFMLLAGSRQPPAGETLTLLDALAPQAGCWLHCGPAHSARFCQRVFAALLHAGRAALPLPDAQPRALQWEEMLSSQWQLADKLRQLADAYLIEHLGQRPPYPSPLPDEARHFAANLARAIALALPDSQDWPALLEKLAAALAACRPAGK
;
A
#
# COMPACT_ATOMS: atom_id res chain seq x y z
N MET A 1 -1.13 17.49 16.53
CA MET A 1 -1.40 18.00 17.88
C MET A 1 -2.75 18.75 17.98
N HIS A 2 -3.03 19.78 17.15
CA HIS A 2 -4.30 20.53 17.25
C HIS A 2 -5.59 19.70 17.05
N ARG A 3 -5.65 18.78 16.07
CA ARG A 3 -6.85 17.98 15.81
C ARG A 3 -7.17 16.96 16.91
N LEU A 4 -6.15 16.33 17.49
CA LEU A 4 -6.32 15.42 18.64
C LEU A 4 -6.86 16.20 19.85
N ALA A 5 -6.26 17.35 20.15
CA ALA A 5 -6.71 18.24 21.22
C ALA A 5 -8.14 18.76 20.99
N ALA A 6 -8.49 19.13 19.75
CA ALA A 6 -9.84 19.56 19.39
C ALA A 6 -10.90 18.45 19.55
N ARG A 7 -10.48 17.18 19.51
CA ARG A 7 -11.33 16.01 19.77
C ARG A 7 -11.30 15.53 21.21
N GLY A 8 -10.68 16.29 22.11
CA GLY A 8 -10.57 15.93 23.53
C GLY A 8 -9.65 14.73 23.78
N LEU A 9 -8.88 14.29 22.78
CA LEU A 9 -7.91 13.23 22.95
C LEU A 9 -6.60 13.84 23.46
N PRO A 10 -6.02 13.30 24.55
CA PRO A 10 -4.75 13.78 25.05
C PRO A 10 -3.70 13.64 23.93
N ALA A 11 -2.87 14.67 23.77
CA ALA A 11 -1.59 14.48 23.07
C ALA A 11 -0.86 13.35 23.80
N ALA A 12 -0.46 12.30 23.06
CA ALA A 12 0.08 11.07 23.59
C ALA A 12 0.94 11.30 24.85
N SER A 13 0.53 10.70 25.97
CA SER A 13 1.34 10.74 27.18
C SER A 13 2.60 9.92 26.92
N ALA A 14 3.77 10.48 27.23
CA ALA A 14 5.04 9.76 27.19
C ALA A 14 5.12 8.61 28.22
N SER A 15 4.07 8.40 29.01
CA SER A 15 3.96 7.32 29.99
C SER A 15 3.29 6.08 29.39
N GLY A 16 3.97 5.45 28.43
CA GLY A 16 3.74 4.04 28.14
C GLY A 16 4.41 3.16 29.22
N PRO A 17 4.06 1.86 29.31
CA PRO A 17 4.73 0.94 30.23
C PRO A 17 6.24 0.95 29.94
N ALA A 18 7.03 1.26 30.98
CA ALA A 18 8.50 1.21 31.03
C ALA A 18 9.24 1.27 29.67
N ALA A 19 9.48 2.48 29.18
CA ALA A 19 10.50 2.87 28.20
C ALA A 19 10.62 1.98 26.95
N TRP A 20 9.68 2.15 26.01
CA TRP A 20 9.95 1.81 24.61
C TRP A 20 11.30 2.42 24.17
N PRO A 21 12.07 1.73 23.31
CA PRO A 21 13.37 2.24 22.88
C PRO A 21 13.25 3.65 22.29
N ALA A 22 14.14 4.55 22.70
CA ALA A 22 14.07 5.97 22.36
C ALA A 22 14.23 6.26 20.87
N ASP A 23 14.76 5.30 20.09
CA ASP A 23 14.88 5.37 18.64
C ASP A 23 13.59 5.01 17.89
N TRP A 24 12.57 4.53 18.59
CA TRP A 24 11.29 4.20 17.97
C TRP A 24 10.47 5.47 17.69
N ILE A 25 9.86 5.49 16.51
CA ILE A 25 8.99 6.58 16.08
C ILE A 25 7.56 6.04 16.07
N GLY A 26 6.73 6.51 16.99
CA GLY A 26 5.38 6.00 17.15
C GLY A 26 4.66 6.58 18.35
N ILE A 27 3.51 5.99 18.67
CA ILE A 27 2.66 6.38 19.79
C ILE A 27 2.46 5.15 20.68
N ALA A 28 2.81 5.29 21.95
CA ALA A 28 2.47 4.32 22.97
C ALA A 28 0.99 4.46 23.35
N LEU A 29 0.30 3.33 23.41
CA LEU A 29 -1.08 3.19 23.88
C LEU A 29 -1.09 2.27 25.11
N GLU A 30 -2.19 2.21 25.84
CA GLU A 30 -2.29 1.34 27.03
C GLU A 30 -2.08 -0.14 26.69
N ASP A 31 -2.56 -0.57 25.51
CA ASP A 31 -2.57 -1.97 25.06
C ASP A 31 -1.60 -2.26 23.91
N GLY A 32 -0.81 -1.28 23.48
CA GLY A 32 0.02 -1.47 22.30
C GLY A 32 0.93 -0.33 21.87
N TRP A 33 1.55 -0.56 20.72
CA TRP A 33 2.40 0.39 20.02
C TRP A 33 1.87 0.64 18.61
N LEU A 34 1.66 1.92 18.29
CA LEU A 34 1.34 2.39 16.95
C LEU A 34 2.63 2.90 16.28
N ASP A 35 3.17 2.10 15.36
CA ASP A 35 4.43 2.39 14.67
C ASP A 35 4.25 3.39 13.53
N LEU A 36 5.03 4.47 13.59
CA LEU A 36 5.12 5.50 12.55
C LEU A 36 6.46 5.45 11.82
N GLY A 37 7.28 4.42 12.08
CA GLY A 37 8.61 4.25 11.54
C GLY A 37 8.58 4.10 10.01
N ARG A 38 9.47 4.84 9.34
CA ARG A 38 9.64 4.83 7.86
C ARG A 38 10.94 4.18 7.39
N ASP A 39 11.58 3.45 8.30
CA ASP A 39 12.78 2.67 8.03
C ASP A 39 12.47 1.35 7.29
N GLY A 40 13.47 0.51 7.08
CA GLY A 40 13.33 -0.73 6.32
C GLY A 40 12.49 -1.81 7.01
N ASP A 41 12.09 -2.83 6.25
CA ASP A 41 11.22 -3.92 6.71
C ASP A 41 11.83 -4.72 7.85
N ALA A 42 13.15 -4.93 7.84
CA ALA A 42 13.84 -5.62 8.94
C ALA A 42 13.69 -4.89 10.30
N ALA A 43 13.63 -3.56 10.28
CA ALA A 43 13.45 -2.76 11.50
C ALA A 43 12.00 -2.84 12.00
N LEU A 44 11.01 -2.81 11.10
CA LEU A 44 9.61 -3.04 11.44
C LEU A 44 9.40 -4.42 12.06
N ALA A 45 9.91 -5.47 11.42
CA ALA A 45 9.82 -6.85 11.91
C ALA A 45 10.49 -7.04 13.28
N ARG A 46 11.55 -6.27 13.58
CA ARG A 46 12.18 -6.25 14.90
C ARG A 46 11.24 -5.63 15.94
N ARG A 47 10.66 -4.45 15.66
CA ARG A 47 9.75 -3.77 16.59
C ARG A 47 8.47 -4.56 16.84
N GLN A 48 7.90 -5.16 15.80
CA GLN A 48 6.75 -6.05 15.91
C GLN A 48 7.04 -7.20 16.88
N ARG A 49 8.13 -7.95 16.65
CA ARG A 49 8.52 -9.06 17.55
C ARG A 49 8.73 -8.60 18.99
N GLN A 50 9.37 -7.45 19.19
CA GLN A 50 9.57 -6.89 20.52
C GLN A 50 8.25 -6.55 21.23
N CYS A 51 7.24 -6.07 20.50
CA CYS A 51 5.91 -5.85 21.09
C CYS A 51 5.22 -7.18 21.41
N GLU A 52 5.28 -8.16 20.50
CA GLU A 52 4.69 -9.49 20.68
C GLU A 52 5.32 -10.24 21.87
N ASP A 53 6.65 -10.22 22.00
CA ASP A 53 7.39 -10.82 23.11
C ASP A 53 7.03 -10.18 24.47
N ALA A 54 6.67 -8.90 24.45
CA ALA A 54 6.22 -8.16 25.63
C ALA A 54 4.70 -8.24 25.87
N GLY A 55 3.95 -8.96 25.02
CA GLY A 55 2.50 -9.13 25.14
C GLY A 55 1.68 -7.91 24.72
N PHE A 56 2.26 -6.98 23.97
CA PHE A 56 1.60 -5.76 23.49
C PHE A 56 1.15 -5.90 22.04
N ALA A 57 0.04 -5.24 21.69
CA ALA A 57 -0.39 -5.13 20.30
C ALA A 57 0.60 -4.27 19.50
N PHE A 58 0.85 -4.67 18.26
CA PHE A 58 1.65 -3.88 17.31
C PHE A 58 0.77 -3.48 16.12
N ILE A 59 0.74 -2.19 15.83
CA ILE A 59 0.02 -1.63 14.69
C ILE A 59 1.00 -0.82 13.86
N GLU A 60 1.32 -1.30 12.67
CA GLU A 60 2.01 -0.53 11.66
C GLU A 60 1.07 0.53 11.09
N LEU A 61 1.50 1.79 11.04
CA LEU A 61 0.73 2.86 10.42
C LEU A 61 1.49 3.46 9.22
N GLY A 62 1.07 3.06 8.03
CA GLY A 62 1.46 3.66 6.76
C GLY A 62 0.64 4.91 6.47
N GLY A 63 1.29 5.97 6.04
CA GLY A 63 0.63 7.23 5.72
C GLY A 63 1.56 8.30 5.20
N ASP A 64 0.99 9.24 4.45
CA ASP A 64 1.68 10.43 3.97
C ASP A 64 1.42 11.60 4.91
N TRP A 65 2.40 11.89 5.77
CA TRP A 65 2.37 12.95 6.78
C TRP A 65 2.56 14.35 6.16
N GLN A 66 1.65 14.77 5.27
CA GLN A 66 1.70 16.10 4.66
C GLN A 66 1.17 17.16 5.64
N ALA A 67 1.78 18.35 5.66
CA ALA A 67 1.38 19.41 6.59
C ALA A 67 -0.12 19.78 6.53
N PRO A 68 -0.76 19.91 5.34
CA PRO A 68 -2.19 20.22 5.26
C PRO A 68 -3.09 19.14 5.90
N ALA A 69 -2.62 17.88 5.94
CA ALA A 69 -3.37 16.78 6.53
C ALA A 69 -3.46 16.89 8.07
N ALA A 70 -2.65 17.72 8.71
CA ALA A 70 -2.78 17.99 10.14
C ALA A 70 -4.13 18.64 10.50
N GLU A 71 -4.71 19.42 9.57
CA GLU A 71 -6.00 20.08 9.72
C GLU A 71 -7.13 19.21 9.18
N HIS A 72 -6.93 18.60 8.01
CA HIS A 72 -7.98 17.90 7.27
C HIS A 72 -8.06 16.39 7.54
N GLY A 73 -7.05 15.81 8.19
CA GLY A 73 -6.91 14.38 8.44
C GLY A 73 -5.99 13.69 7.43
N PHE A 74 -5.44 12.55 7.82
CA PHE A 74 -4.43 11.79 7.07
C PHE A 74 -5.06 10.57 6.39
N MET A 75 -4.60 10.24 5.18
CA MET A 75 -4.86 8.90 4.64
C MET A 75 -4.06 7.88 5.46
N LEU A 76 -4.75 6.95 6.12
CA LEU A 76 -4.16 6.00 7.06
C LEU A 76 -4.32 4.57 6.55
N LEU A 77 -3.21 3.84 6.52
CA LEU A 77 -3.11 2.44 6.19
C LEU A 77 -2.61 1.70 7.43
N ALA A 78 -3.41 0.82 8.02
CA ALA A 78 -3.08 0.12 9.25
C ALA A 78 -2.73 -1.36 8.97
N GLY A 79 -1.56 -1.79 9.41
CA GLY A 79 -1.09 -3.18 9.37
C GLY A 79 -1.08 -3.78 10.77
N SER A 80 -1.96 -4.74 11.04
CA SER A 80 -2.09 -5.39 12.33
C SER A 80 -2.74 -6.77 12.17
N ARG A 81 -2.36 -7.74 13.01
CA ARG A 81 -2.89 -9.11 12.93
C ARG A 81 -4.41 -9.16 13.09
N GLN A 82 -4.94 -8.34 13.99
CA GLN A 82 -6.37 -8.16 14.22
C GLN A 82 -6.76 -6.72 13.87
N PRO A 83 -8.01 -6.48 13.43
CA PRO A 83 -8.50 -5.11 13.24
C PRO A 83 -8.30 -4.27 14.51
N PRO A 84 -7.85 -3.01 14.38
CA PRO A 84 -7.71 -2.09 15.52
C PRO A 84 -9.01 -1.96 16.33
N ALA A 85 -8.86 -1.92 17.66
CA ALA A 85 -9.96 -1.75 18.61
C ALA A 85 -9.58 -0.72 19.70
N GLY A 86 -10.52 -0.39 20.58
CA GLY A 86 -10.26 0.42 21.78
C GLY A 86 -9.64 1.80 21.50
N GLU A 87 -8.56 2.11 22.21
CA GLU A 87 -7.83 3.38 22.06
C GLU A 87 -7.22 3.54 20.67
N THR A 88 -6.70 2.44 20.09
CA THR A 88 -6.12 2.47 18.75
C THR A 88 -7.16 2.88 17.72
N LEU A 89 -8.37 2.30 17.78
CA LEU A 89 -9.48 2.66 16.88
C LEU A 89 -9.85 4.14 17.03
N THR A 90 -9.99 4.60 18.27
CA THR A 90 -10.33 6.00 18.59
C THR A 90 -9.29 6.97 18.03
N LEU A 91 -8.01 6.63 18.16
CA LEU A 91 -6.91 7.41 17.63
C LEU A 91 -6.91 7.44 16.09
N LEU A 92 -7.09 6.29 15.44
CA LEU A 92 -7.18 6.21 13.97
C LEU A 92 -8.36 7.05 13.44
N ASP A 93 -9.52 6.96 14.08
CA ASP A 93 -10.71 7.75 13.71
C ASP A 93 -10.51 9.26 13.91
N ALA A 94 -9.65 9.66 14.84
CA ALA A 94 -9.31 11.07 15.07
C ALA A 94 -8.29 11.62 14.07
N LEU A 95 -7.34 10.78 13.66
CA LEU A 95 -6.30 11.13 12.69
C LEU A 95 -6.83 11.08 11.25
N ALA A 96 -7.79 10.22 10.94
CA ALA A 96 -8.41 10.12 9.63
C ALA A 96 -9.26 11.37 9.29
N PRO A 97 -9.55 11.64 7.99
CA PRO A 97 -10.37 12.77 7.58
C PRO A 97 -11.77 12.75 8.20
N GLN A 98 -12.32 11.54 8.35
CA GLN A 98 -13.55 11.23 9.08
C GLN A 98 -13.36 9.89 9.82
N ALA A 99 -14.18 9.63 10.84
CA ALA A 99 -14.15 8.34 11.53
C ALA A 99 -14.42 7.20 10.55
N GLY A 100 -13.65 6.11 10.66
CA GLY A 100 -13.68 4.99 9.73
C GLY A 100 -12.98 5.23 8.38
N CYS A 101 -12.50 6.44 8.08
CA CYS A 101 -11.75 6.72 6.84
C CYS A 101 -10.26 6.35 6.93
N TRP A 102 -10.00 5.14 7.40
CA TRP A 102 -8.69 4.48 7.43
C TRP A 102 -8.86 3.04 6.94
N LEU A 103 -7.78 2.39 6.50
CA LEU A 103 -7.85 1.07 5.88
C LEU A 103 -7.03 0.04 6.66
N HIS A 104 -7.69 -1.01 7.15
CA HIS A 104 -7.01 -2.22 7.63
C HIS A 104 -6.46 -3.02 6.44
N CYS A 105 -5.14 -3.03 6.29
CA CYS A 105 -4.47 -3.58 5.13
C CYS A 105 -4.24 -5.10 5.24
N GLY A 106 -4.19 -5.63 6.47
CA GLY A 106 -3.77 -6.99 6.77
C GLY A 106 -2.79 -7.01 7.94
N PRO A 107 -1.96 -8.07 8.10
CA PRO A 107 -0.92 -8.12 9.13
C PRO A 107 0.14 -7.03 8.93
N ALA A 108 1.08 -6.90 9.87
CA ALA A 108 2.23 -6.00 9.70
C ALA A 108 2.96 -6.25 8.36
N HIS A 109 3.58 -5.20 7.82
CA HIS A 109 4.10 -5.04 6.44
C HIS A 109 3.04 -4.78 5.37
N SER A 110 1.76 -5.09 5.63
CA SER A 110 0.68 -4.84 4.67
C SER A 110 0.46 -3.35 4.41
N ALA A 111 0.62 -2.49 5.43
CA ALA A 111 0.40 -1.06 5.24
C ALA A 111 1.48 -0.43 4.37
N ARG A 112 2.77 -0.75 4.59
CA ARG A 112 3.88 -0.32 3.72
C ARG A 112 3.74 -0.83 2.30
N PHE A 113 3.33 -2.08 2.11
CA PHE A 113 3.04 -2.60 0.77
C PHE A 113 1.97 -1.75 0.07
N CYS A 114 0.81 -1.56 0.71
CA CYS A 114 -0.28 -0.75 0.16
C CYS A 114 0.17 0.70 -0.11
N GLN A 115 0.94 1.29 0.79
CA GLN A 115 1.46 2.65 0.62
C GLN A 115 2.33 2.76 -0.63
N ARG A 116 3.25 1.81 -0.84
CA ARG A 116 4.13 1.78 -2.02
C ARG A 116 3.33 1.60 -3.32
N VAL A 117 2.31 0.74 -3.31
CA VAL A 117 1.41 0.55 -4.45
C VAL A 117 0.63 1.84 -4.74
N PHE A 118 -0.01 2.45 -3.75
CA PHE A 118 -0.79 3.67 -3.97
C PHE A 118 0.09 4.84 -4.40
N ALA A 119 1.30 4.97 -3.86
CA ALA A 119 2.27 5.97 -4.31
C ALA A 119 2.67 5.76 -5.78
N ALA A 120 2.89 4.51 -6.20
CA ALA A 120 3.17 4.16 -7.58
C ALA A 120 1.97 4.47 -8.51
N LEU A 121 0.74 4.11 -8.13
CA LEU A 121 -0.46 4.41 -8.90
C LEU A 121 -0.72 5.93 -9.00
N LEU A 122 -0.49 6.68 -7.92
CA LEU A 122 -0.58 8.13 -7.92
C LEU A 122 0.47 8.75 -8.85
N HIS A 123 1.70 8.22 -8.83
CA HIS A 123 2.75 8.62 -9.77
C HIS A 123 2.34 8.34 -11.22
N ALA A 124 1.78 7.15 -11.50
CA ALA A 124 1.26 6.79 -12.83
C ALA A 124 0.23 7.81 -13.35
N GLY A 125 -0.75 8.14 -12.50
CA GLY A 125 -1.82 9.07 -12.84
C GLY A 125 -1.30 10.50 -13.07
N ARG A 126 -0.37 10.97 -12.24
CA ARG A 126 0.25 12.29 -12.42
C ARG A 126 1.09 12.37 -13.69
N ALA A 127 1.81 11.30 -14.02
CA ALA A 127 2.61 11.24 -15.25
C ALA A 127 1.73 11.17 -16.52
N ALA A 128 0.51 10.63 -16.41
CA ALA A 128 -0.44 10.54 -17.52
C ALA A 128 -1.24 11.83 -17.77
N LEU A 129 -1.20 12.79 -16.85
CA LEU A 129 -1.90 14.07 -16.95
C LEU A 129 -0.89 15.19 -17.30
N PRO A 130 -0.62 15.47 -18.59
CA PRO A 130 0.20 16.61 -18.96
C PRO A 130 -0.43 17.90 -18.43
N LEU A 131 0.39 18.82 -17.94
CA LEU A 131 -0.07 20.16 -17.57
C LEU A 131 -0.72 20.82 -18.80
N PRO A 132 -1.86 21.51 -18.64
CA PRO A 132 -2.47 22.23 -19.75
C PRO A 132 -1.51 23.32 -20.20
N ASP A 133 -0.96 23.15 -21.39
CA ASP A 133 -0.06 24.10 -22.01
C ASP A 133 -0.78 24.73 -23.21
N ALA A 134 -0.62 26.04 -23.41
CA ALA A 134 -1.39 26.79 -24.40
C ALA A 134 -1.02 26.47 -25.86
N GLN A 135 -0.03 25.60 -26.08
CA GLN A 135 0.43 25.19 -27.41
C GLN A 135 0.23 23.68 -27.61
N PRO A 136 -0.31 23.25 -28.77
CA PRO A 136 -0.42 21.84 -29.09
C PRO A 136 0.99 21.23 -29.21
N ARG A 137 1.34 20.38 -28.25
CA ARG A 137 2.58 19.59 -28.28
C ARG A 137 2.29 18.22 -28.91
N ALA A 138 3.24 17.71 -29.67
CA ALA A 138 3.20 16.32 -30.10
C ALA A 138 3.26 15.40 -28.86
N LEU A 139 2.32 14.46 -28.76
CA LEU A 139 2.33 13.45 -27.70
C LEU A 139 3.52 12.52 -27.90
N GLN A 140 4.44 12.47 -26.94
CA GLN A 140 5.56 11.52 -26.90
C GLN A 140 5.07 10.15 -26.42
N TRP A 141 4.18 9.54 -27.20
CA TRP A 141 3.45 8.36 -26.80
C TRP A 141 4.36 7.16 -26.52
N GLU A 142 5.46 7.00 -27.25
CA GLU A 142 6.43 5.92 -27.04
C GLU A 142 7.07 6.00 -25.65
N GLU A 143 7.53 7.19 -25.25
CA GLU A 143 8.19 7.41 -23.96
C GLU A 143 7.20 7.27 -22.80
N MET A 144 5.97 7.78 -22.98
CA MET A 144 4.89 7.62 -22.01
C MET A 144 4.54 6.15 -21.81
N LEU A 145 4.32 5.39 -22.90
CA LEU A 145 4.00 3.96 -22.80
C LEU A 145 5.15 3.17 -22.17
N SER A 146 6.39 3.43 -22.58
CA SER A 146 7.58 2.77 -22.01
C SER A 146 7.69 3.02 -20.51
N SER A 147 7.45 4.25 -20.05
CA SER A 147 7.47 4.61 -18.63
C SER A 147 6.36 3.90 -17.84
N GLN A 148 5.14 3.83 -18.40
CA GLN A 148 4.02 3.13 -17.77
C GLN A 148 4.27 1.62 -17.68
N TRP A 149 4.93 1.03 -18.69
CA TRP A 149 5.34 -0.37 -18.68
C TRP A 149 6.37 -0.68 -17.60
N GLN A 150 7.42 0.13 -17.49
CA GLN A 150 8.43 -0.03 -16.44
C GLN A 150 7.81 0.08 -15.03
N LEU A 151 6.82 0.95 -14.86
CA LEU A 151 6.09 1.07 -13.61
C LEU A 151 5.23 -0.18 -13.33
N ALA A 152 4.55 -0.71 -14.36
CA ALA A 152 3.78 -1.94 -14.25
C ALA A 152 4.67 -3.13 -13.85
N ASP A 153 5.84 -3.28 -14.45
CA ASP A 153 6.81 -4.32 -14.08
C ASP A 153 7.25 -4.18 -12.61
N LYS A 154 7.57 -2.97 -12.15
CA LYS A 154 7.93 -2.72 -10.74
C LYS A 154 6.78 -3.04 -9.78
N LEU A 155 5.54 -2.71 -10.15
CA LEU A 155 4.36 -3.06 -9.37
C LEU A 155 4.15 -4.57 -9.28
N ARG A 156 4.35 -5.31 -10.38
CA ARG A 156 4.30 -6.78 -10.39
C ARG A 156 5.39 -7.38 -9.50
N GLN A 157 6.63 -6.90 -9.60
CA GLN A 157 7.73 -7.35 -8.73
C GLN A 157 7.43 -7.10 -7.25
N LEU A 158 6.87 -5.94 -6.92
CA LEU A 158 6.46 -5.60 -5.55
C LEU A 158 5.34 -6.52 -5.05
N ALA A 159 4.33 -6.78 -5.88
CA ALA A 159 3.24 -7.69 -5.56
C ALA A 159 3.74 -9.13 -5.38
N ASP A 160 4.57 -9.63 -6.29
CA ASP A 160 5.14 -10.97 -6.20
C ASP A 160 6.00 -11.15 -4.94
N ALA A 161 6.81 -10.16 -4.58
CA ALA A 161 7.61 -10.20 -3.36
C ALA A 161 6.69 -10.31 -2.13
N TYR A 162 5.65 -9.48 -2.05
CA TYR A 162 4.67 -9.51 -0.96
C TYR A 162 3.98 -10.88 -0.84
N LEU A 163 3.54 -11.44 -1.97
CA LEU A 163 2.82 -12.71 -2.01
C LEU A 163 3.71 -13.90 -1.62
N ILE A 164 4.96 -13.93 -2.10
CA ILE A 164 5.91 -14.98 -1.73
C ILE A 164 6.29 -14.87 -0.26
N GLU A 165 6.57 -13.67 0.23
CA GLU A 165 7.03 -13.46 1.61
C GLU A 165 5.94 -13.77 2.64
N HIS A 166 4.69 -13.37 2.39
CA HIS A 166 3.61 -13.49 3.37
C HIS A 166 2.67 -14.66 3.16
N LEU A 167 2.51 -15.14 1.92
CA LEU A 167 1.61 -16.27 1.62
C LEU A 167 2.36 -17.51 1.13
N GLY A 168 3.63 -17.39 0.74
CA GLY A 168 4.44 -18.50 0.22
C GLY A 168 4.03 -18.99 -1.18
N GLN A 169 3.10 -18.30 -1.85
CA GLN A 169 2.57 -18.72 -3.15
C GLN A 169 2.07 -17.54 -3.99
N ARG A 170 2.10 -17.71 -5.32
CA ARG A 170 1.54 -16.76 -6.30
C ARG A 170 0.14 -17.22 -6.74
N PRO A 171 -0.75 -16.30 -7.16
CA PRO A 171 -2.03 -16.67 -7.76
C PRO A 171 -1.83 -17.42 -9.09
N PRO A 172 -2.83 -18.19 -9.56
CA PRO A 172 -4.15 -18.35 -8.95
C PRO A 172 -4.15 -19.25 -7.69
N TYR A 173 -5.03 -18.94 -6.74
CA TYR A 173 -5.21 -19.74 -5.52
C TYR A 173 -6.30 -20.81 -5.69
N PRO A 174 -6.21 -21.94 -4.96
CA PRO A 174 -7.31 -22.89 -4.89
C PRO A 174 -8.56 -22.26 -4.24
N SER A 175 -9.73 -22.84 -4.52
CA SER A 175 -10.99 -22.52 -3.82
C SER A 175 -11.20 -23.53 -2.69
N PRO A 176 -11.49 -23.09 -1.45
CA PRO A 176 -11.71 -21.71 -1.02
C PRO A 176 -10.40 -20.92 -0.84
N LEU A 177 -10.51 -19.58 -0.88
CA LEU A 177 -9.38 -18.68 -0.65
C LEU A 177 -8.75 -18.95 0.74
N PRO A 178 -7.42 -19.15 0.83
CA PRO A 178 -6.70 -19.32 2.09
C PRO A 178 -6.98 -18.17 3.06
N ASP A 179 -7.07 -18.46 4.36
CA ASP A 179 -7.38 -17.46 5.37
C ASP A 179 -6.30 -16.37 5.45
N GLU A 180 -5.05 -16.75 5.25
CA GLU A 180 -3.90 -15.85 5.20
C GLU A 180 -4.02 -14.83 4.07
N ALA A 181 -4.75 -15.16 2.99
CA ALA A 181 -4.97 -14.26 1.86
C ALA A 181 -6.21 -13.36 2.05
N ARG A 182 -6.95 -13.47 3.16
CA ARG A 182 -8.21 -12.73 3.41
C ARG A 182 -7.97 -11.35 4.01
N HIS A 183 -7.13 -10.56 3.37
CA HIS A 183 -6.94 -9.15 3.72
C HIS A 183 -6.68 -8.30 2.47
N PHE A 184 -6.77 -6.98 2.65
CA PHE A 184 -6.75 -6.05 1.52
C PHE A 184 -5.43 -6.13 0.72
N ALA A 185 -4.28 -6.13 1.39
CA ALA A 185 -2.97 -6.17 0.73
C ALA A 185 -2.77 -7.42 -0.14
N ALA A 186 -3.15 -8.61 0.32
CA ALA A 186 -3.07 -9.84 -0.47
C ALA A 186 -3.97 -9.79 -1.70
N ASN A 187 -5.18 -9.25 -1.55
CA ASN A 187 -6.11 -9.08 -2.67
C ASN A 187 -5.62 -8.03 -3.68
N LEU A 188 -5.02 -6.94 -3.21
CA LEU A 188 -4.39 -5.92 -4.06
C LEU A 188 -3.19 -6.50 -4.81
N ALA A 189 -2.29 -7.22 -4.13
CA ALA A 189 -1.15 -7.87 -4.75
C ALA A 189 -1.60 -8.91 -5.80
N ARG A 190 -2.61 -9.72 -5.48
CA ARG A 190 -3.23 -10.64 -6.43
C ARG A 190 -3.83 -9.92 -7.63
N ALA A 191 -4.56 -8.83 -7.41
CA ALA A 191 -5.14 -8.04 -8.49
C ALA A 191 -4.06 -7.48 -9.43
N ILE A 192 -2.96 -6.97 -8.88
CA ILE A 192 -1.81 -6.49 -9.65
C ILE A 192 -1.20 -7.63 -10.49
N ALA A 193 -0.93 -8.77 -9.85
CA ALA A 193 -0.32 -9.92 -10.53
C ALA A 193 -1.18 -10.47 -11.68
N LEU A 194 -2.51 -10.39 -11.56
CA LEU A 194 -3.46 -10.88 -12.56
C LEU A 194 -3.85 -9.84 -13.62
N ALA A 195 -3.81 -8.55 -13.29
CA ALA A 195 -4.31 -7.49 -14.17
C ALA A 195 -3.22 -6.77 -14.96
N LEU A 196 -2.00 -6.65 -14.40
CA LEU A 196 -0.92 -5.98 -15.12
C LEU A 196 -0.24 -6.95 -16.09
N PRO A 197 0.04 -6.52 -17.33
CA PRO A 197 0.65 -7.37 -18.34
C PRO A 197 2.05 -7.83 -17.91
N ASP A 198 2.39 -9.05 -18.27
CA ASP A 198 3.77 -9.50 -18.22
C ASP A 198 4.53 -9.02 -19.46
N SER A 199 5.63 -8.31 -19.26
CA SER A 199 6.54 -7.95 -20.35
C SER A 199 7.06 -9.20 -21.06
N GLN A 200 7.13 -10.35 -20.37
CA GLN A 200 7.46 -11.65 -20.98
C GLN A 200 6.36 -12.19 -21.91
N ASP A 201 5.10 -11.78 -21.73
CA ASP A 201 3.98 -12.20 -22.57
C ASP A 201 3.79 -11.32 -23.80
N TRP A 202 4.49 -10.18 -23.89
CA TRP A 202 4.37 -9.24 -24.99
C TRP A 202 4.71 -9.84 -26.36
N PRO A 203 5.79 -10.61 -26.54
CA PRO A 203 6.07 -11.26 -27.81
C PRO A 203 4.93 -12.19 -28.25
N ALA A 204 4.39 -12.98 -27.32
CA ALA A 204 3.27 -13.87 -27.59
C ALA A 204 1.98 -13.11 -27.93
N LEU A 205 1.76 -11.95 -27.32
CA LEU A 205 0.63 -11.08 -27.63
C LEU A 205 0.76 -10.45 -29.02
N LEU A 206 1.96 -9.98 -29.38
CA LEU A 206 2.27 -9.46 -30.71
C LEU A 206 2.11 -10.53 -31.79
N GLU A 207 2.55 -11.76 -31.53
CA GLU A 207 2.34 -12.89 -32.44
C GLU A 207 0.85 -13.17 -32.66
N LYS A 208 0.05 -13.21 -31.59
CA LYS A 208 -1.42 -13.39 -31.68
C LYS A 208 -2.07 -12.26 -32.48
N LEU A 209 -1.64 -11.03 -32.28
CA LEU A 209 -2.19 -9.85 -32.96
C LEU A 209 -1.80 -9.83 -34.44
N ALA A 210 -0.55 -10.18 -34.76
CA ALA A 210 -0.08 -10.35 -36.14
C ALA A 210 -0.85 -11.47 -36.86
N ALA A 211 -1.09 -12.60 -36.19
CA ALA A 211 -1.88 -13.70 -36.73
C ALA A 211 -3.35 -13.30 -36.98
N ALA A 212 -3.97 -12.56 -36.06
CA ALA A 212 -5.33 -12.06 -36.21
C ALA A 212 -5.44 -11.04 -37.35
N LEU A 213 -4.48 -10.12 -37.49
CA LEU A 213 -4.44 -9.15 -38.59
C LEU A 213 -4.21 -9.82 -39.95
N ALA A 214 -3.38 -10.87 -40.01
CA ALA A 214 -3.19 -11.66 -41.22
C ALA A 214 -4.46 -12.42 -41.62
N ALA A 215 -5.22 -12.94 -40.65
CA ALA A 215 -6.50 -13.61 -40.88
C ALA A 215 -7.63 -12.64 -41.31
N CYS A 216 -7.58 -11.39 -40.86
CA CYS A 216 -8.55 -10.34 -41.21
C CYS A 216 -8.24 -9.59 -42.51
N ARG A 217 -7.09 -9.83 -43.15
CA ARG A 217 -6.82 -9.27 -44.48
C ARG A 217 -7.73 -9.96 -45.51
N PRO A 218 -8.63 -9.23 -46.20
CA PRO A 218 -9.44 -9.83 -47.25
C PRO A 218 -8.51 -10.36 -48.34
N ALA A 219 -8.79 -11.57 -48.83
CA ALA A 219 -8.15 -12.11 -50.01
C ALA A 219 -8.34 -11.11 -51.15
N GLY A 220 -7.25 -10.42 -51.53
CA GLY A 220 -7.27 -9.44 -52.61
C GLY A 220 -7.80 -10.09 -53.88
N LYS A 221 -8.83 -9.47 -54.45
CA LYS A 221 -9.08 -9.49 -55.89
C LYS A 221 -8.12 -8.53 -56.56
#